data_AF-A0A954FUZ3-F1
#
_entry.id   AF-A0A954FUZ3-F1
#
_cell.length_a   1.000
_cell.length_b   1.000
_cell.length_c   1.000
_cell.angle_alpha   90.00
_cell.angle_beta   90.00
_cell.angle_gamma   90.00
#
_symmetry.space_group_name_H-M   'P 1'
#
loop_
_entity.id
_entity.type
_entity.pdbx_description
1 polymer ?
#
loop_
_entity_poly.entity_id
_entity_poly.type
_entity_poly.pdbx_seq_one_letter_code
_entity_poly.pdbx_strand_id
1 'polypeptide(L)'
;MRHFCFNSLGILLYLGSLPSHAWALGEEDFGNKPLNDGNFKAWPGIMPVVNHPSRVYHRWVNGNEHCYFQGDTTTLNEVLQKFAATPEKVHEIVLRPGPATTSSFDQTKTMNFNWNLHLVGGIASVMSKKDQGALIWNKHPILTIYIGGAIELDKIKIPDNVTVLQLADMEQRYSKGLTSTDTTVRGWSTGELASLDPYNKRSMEAIAKLLQDKETWVRLNAAGALATFGKQAAPALPALREALNTDDQQLKTRIQQTIETIEKAPDKSAAEKQHRETLDKIRQFCKSLKK
;
A
#
# COMPACT_ATOMS: atom_id res chain seq x y z
N MET A 1 -19.64 15.12 15.46
CA MET A 1 -20.70 14.21 15.01
C MET A 1 -20.04 12.93 14.54
N ARG A 2 -20.37 11.80 15.17
CA ARG A 2 -19.81 10.47 14.84
C ARG A 2 -20.55 9.96 13.60
N HIS A 3 -19.85 9.77 12.49
CA HIS A 3 -20.40 9.03 11.36
C HIS A 3 -19.89 7.59 11.46
N PHE A 4 -20.67 6.75 12.15
CA PHE A 4 -20.57 5.31 11.98
C PHE A 4 -21.22 4.98 10.63
N CYS A 5 -20.47 4.47 9.67
CA CYS A 5 -21.08 3.78 8.53
C CYS A 5 -21.54 2.40 9.01
N PHE A 6 -22.73 2.37 9.62
CA PHE A 6 -23.51 1.15 9.78
C PHE A 6 -24.12 0.80 8.44
N ASN A 7 -23.68 -0.30 7.82
CA ASN A 7 -24.56 -1.03 6.93
C ASN A 7 -25.31 -2.08 7.78
N SER A 8 -26.61 -1.80 7.96
CA SER A 8 -27.68 -2.62 8.55
C SER A 8 -27.63 -2.97 10.05
N LEU A 9 -28.63 -2.41 10.73
CA LEU A 9 -29.16 -2.65 12.07
C LEU A 9 -29.32 -4.14 12.46
N GLY A 10 -29.02 -4.48 13.72
CA GLY A 10 -29.52 -5.71 14.36
C GLY A 10 -28.70 -6.19 15.55
N ILE A 11 -29.00 -5.70 16.76
CA ILE A 11 -28.58 -6.37 18.00
C ILE A 11 -29.47 -7.61 18.17
N LEU A 12 -28.88 -8.81 18.14
CA LEU A 12 -29.38 -9.98 18.88
C LEU A 12 -28.29 -11.06 18.96
N LEU A 13 -27.88 -11.36 20.19
CA LEU A 13 -27.16 -12.58 20.56
C LEU A 13 -28.07 -13.78 20.26
N TYR A 14 -27.69 -14.61 19.29
CA TYR A 14 -28.10 -16.01 19.24
C TYR A 14 -26.96 -16.85 18.64
N LEU A 15 -26.42 -17.75 19.47
CA LEU A 15 -25.49 -18.81 19.08
C LEU A 15 -26.25 -19.78 18.17
N GLY A 16 -25.91 -19.76 16.89
CA GLY A 16 -26.42 -20.68 15.87
C GLY A 16 -25.56 -20.56 14.64
N SER A 17 -25.08 -21.69 14.15
CA SER A 17 -24.19 -21.85 13.00
C SER A 17 -24.64 -21.03 11.78
N LEU A 18 -23.94 -19.92 11.50
CA LEU A 18 -24.02 -19.20 10.25
C LEU A 18 -22.63 -19.26 9.59
N PRO A 19 -22.55 -19.43 8.25
CA PRO A 19 -21.26 -19.38 7.55
C PRO A 19 -20.59 -18.06 7.93
N SER A 20 -19.40 -18.14 8.49
CA SER A 20 -18.70 -17.01 9.08
C SER A 20 -18.40 -15.96 8.00
N HIS A 21 -19.31 -15.00 7.86
CA HIS A 21 -18.99 -13.73 7.25
C HIS A 21 -18.00 -13.07 8.21
N ALA A 22 -16.71 -13.08 7.89
CA ALA A 22 -15.72 -12.35 8.66
C ALA A 22 -16.04 -10.85 8.48
N TRP A 23 -16.58 -10.21 9.52
CA TRP A 23 -16.85 -8.78 9.50
C TRP A 23 -15.50 -8.06 9.46
N ALA A 24 -15.20 -7.37 8.37
CA ALA A 24 -14.06 -6.47 8.33
C ALA A 24 -14.42 -5.22 9.13
N LEU A 25 -13.70 -4.96 10.22
CA LEU A 25 -13.81 -3.72 10.96
C LEU A 25 -12.87 -2.69 10.32
N GLY A 26 -13.45 -1.57 9.90
CA GLY A 26 -12.73 -0.46 9.32
C GLY A 26 -13.12 0.85 10.00
N GLU A 27 -12.14 1.70 10.24
CA GLU A 27 -12.32 3.07 10.72
C GLU A 27 -11.56 4.01 9.79
N GLU A 28 -12.12 5.19 9.53
CA GLU A 28 -11.41 6.27 8.85
C GLU A 28 -11.73 7.61 9.49
N ASP A 29 -10.71 8.46 9.59
CA ASP A 29 -10.80 9.82 10.10
C ASP A 29 -10.21 10.81 9.10
N PHE A 30 -10.90 11.93 8.92
CA PHE A 30 -10.44 13.02 8.06
C PHE A 30 -9.82 14.14 8.89
N GLY A 31 -8.70 14.68 8.41
CA GLY A 31 -7.92 15.71 9.09
C GLY A 31 -7.01 15.16 10.18
N ASN A 32 -6.74 15.99 11.19
CA ASN A 32 -5.74 15.76 12.23
C ASN A 32 -6.32 15.65 13.65
N LYS A 33 -7.63 15.40 13.80
CA LYS A 33 -8.22 15.19 15.13
C LYS A 33 -7.45 14.09 15.87
N PRO A 34 -6.93 14.31 17.09
CA PRO A 34 -6.09 13.34 17.78
C PRO A 34 -6.75 11.96 17.89
N LEU A 35 -6.00 10.93 17.50
CA LEU A 35 -6.34 9.53 17.73
C LEU A 35 -5.99 9.14 19.17
N ASN A 36 -6.74 8.17 19.71
CA ASN A 36 -6.60 7.68 21.07
C ASN A 36 -5.31 6.84 21.22
N ASP A 37 -4.46 7.22 22.16
CA ASP A 37 -3.19 6.54 22.46
C ASP A 37 -3.37 5.08 22.89
N GLY A 38 -4.51 4.75 23.51
CA GLY A 38 -4.87 3.40 23.91
C GLY A 38 -4.94 2.39 22.76
N ASN A 39 -5.10 2.85 21.52
CA ASN A 39 -5.12 2.00 20.32
C ASN A 39 -3.70 1.68 19.80
N PHE A 40 -2.68 2.41 20.24
CA PHE A 40 -1.30 2.31 19.74
C PHE A 40 -0.33 1.70 20.76
N LYS A 41 -0.84 0.95 21.74
CA LYS A 41 -0.03 0.33 22.81
C LYS A 41 1.09 -0.59 22.29
N ALA A 42 0.93 -1.16 21.10
CA ALA A 42 1.95 -2.00 20.46
C ALA A 42 3.17 -1.19 19.98
N TRP A 43 3.04 0.13 19.89
CA TRP A 43 4.04 1.05 19.33
C TRP A 43 4.32 2.20 20.31
N PRO A 44 5.06 1.95 21.41
CA PRO A 44 5.37 2.97 22.39
C PRO A 44 6.04 4.19 21.75
N GLY A 45 5.66 5.40 22.16
CA GLY A 45 6.26 6.63 21.64
C GLY A 45 5.87 7.01 20.21
N ILE A 46 4.98 6.28 19.52
CA ILE A 46 4.60 6.60 18.13
C ILE A 46 3.62 7.78 18.01
N MET A 47 2.92 8.12 19.10
CA MET A 47 1.84 9.12 19.08
C MET A 47 2.24 10.51 18.57
N PRO A 48 3.46 11.04 18.83
CA PRO A 48 3.91 12.30 18.24
C PRO A 48 4.00 12.27 16.71
N VAL A 49 4.14 11.09 16.10
CA VAL A 49 4.07 10.91 14.64
C VAL A 49 2.61 10.74 14.19
N VAL A 50 1.86 9.84 14.83
CA VAL A 50 0.44 9.54 14.48
C VAL A 50 -0.44 10.80 14.58
N ASN A 51 -0.29 11.58 15.64
CA ASN A 51 -1.06 12.80 15.89
C ASN A 51 -0.32 14.06 15.45
N HIS A 52 0.65 13.94 14.54
CA HIS A 52 1.31 15.11 13.99
C HIS A 52 0.30 16.06 13.33
N PRO A 53 0.38 17.40 13.52
CA PRO A 53 -0.58 18.36 12.98
C PRO A 53 -0.76 18.30 11.46
N SER A 54 0.24 17.77 10.75
CA SER A 54 0.22 17.59 9.29
C SER A 54 -0.62 16.38 8.82
N ARG A 55 -1.22 15.59 9.71
CA ARG A 55 -2.08 14.46 9.31
C ARG A 55 -3.32 14.98 8.59
N VAL A 56 -3.59 14.44 7.42
CA VAL A 56 -4.77 14.81 6.61
C VAL A 56 -5.80 13.69 6.54
N TYR A 57 -5.38 12.45 6.81
CA TYR A 57 -6.25 11.30 6.77
C TYR A 57 -5.67 10.15 7.60
N HIS A 58 -6.54 9.36 8.19
CA HIS A 58 -6.22 8.12 8.89
C HIS A 58 -7.21 7.05 8.43
N ARG A 59 -6.73 5.84 8.21
CA ARG A 59 -7.57 4.65 8.09
C ARG A 59 -6.96 3.48 8.83
N TRP A 60 -7.83 2.64 9.36
CA TRP A 60 -7.50 1.40 10.01
C TRP A 60 -8.42 0.30 9.54
N VAL A 61 -7.87 -0.87 9.20
CA VAL A 61 -8.66 -2.07 8.87
C VAL A 61 -8.04 -3.29 9.52
N ASN A 62 -8.73 -3.88 10.51
CA ASN A 62 -8.32 -5.13 11.17
C ASN A 62 -6.87 -5.15 11.71
N GLY A 63 -6.33 -4.02 12.13
CA GLY A 63 -4.93 -3.89 12.58
C GLY A 63 -3.97 -3.37 11.51
N ASN A 64 -4.42 -3.20 10.26
CA ASN A 64 -3.65 -2.55 9.20
C ASN A 64 -3.92 -1.04 9.23
N GLU A 65 -2.97 -0.28 9.76
CA GLU A 65 -3.12 1.14 10.09
C GLU A 65 -2.31 1.99 9.12
N HIS A 66 -2.95 3.02 8.54
CA HIS A 66 -2.28 4.01 7.73
C HIS A 66 -2.64 5.43 8.18
N CYS A 67 -1.63 6.22 8.48
CA CYS A 67 -1.75 7.67 8.67
C CYS A 67 -1.11 8.40 7.48
N TYR A 68 -1.79 9.38 6.92
CA TYR A 68 -1.36 10.13 5.73
C TYR A 68 -1.16 11.60 6.07
N PHE A 69 -0.07 12.17 5.61
CA PHE A 69 0.38 13.49 6.03
C PHE A 69 0.74 14.36 4.84
N GLN A 70 0.44 15.65 4.94
CA GLN A 70 0.72 16.64 3.91
C GLN A 70 1.51 17.81 4.51
N GLY A 71 2.60 18.18 3.86
CA GLY A 71 3.49 19.25 4.35
C GLY A 71 4.72 19.40 3.47
N ASP A 72 5.63 20.26 3.91
CA ASP A 72 6.89 20.54 3.23
C ASP A 72 8.07 19.72 3.82
N THR A 73 9.27 19.94 3.27
CA THR A 73 10.48 19.24 3.73
C THR A 73 10.85 19.59 5.16
N THR A 74 10.55 20.79 5.64
CA THR A 74 10.78 21.20 7.04
C THR A 74 9.94 20.36 7.99
N THR A 75 8.64 20.26 7.68
CA THR A 75 7.67 19.45 8.43
C THR A 75 8.06 17.97 8.40
N LEU A 76 8.49 17.45 7.24
CA LEU A 76 8.96 16.08 7.10
C LEU A 76 10.18 15.80 7.98
N ASN A 77 11.16 16.70 8.00
CA ASN A 77 12.35 16.55 8.84
C ASN A 77 11.99 16.52 10.33
N GLU A 78 11.01 17.29 10.77
CA GLU A 78 10.47 17.21 12.13
C GLU A 78 9.87 15.82 12.41
N VAL A 79 9.04 15.30 11.50
CA VAL A 79 8.42 13.98 11.62
C VAL A 79 9.48 12.87 11.67
N LEU A 80 10.53 12.96 10.85
CA LEU A 80 11.63 11.99 10.85
C LEU A 80 12.35 11.95 12.19
N GLN A 81 12.58 13.10 12.83
CA GLN A 81 13.17 13.14 14.18
C GLN A 81 12.26 12.49 15.22
N LYS A 82 10.95 12.76 15.19
CA LYS A 82 9.99 12.12 16.09
C LYS A 82 9.92 10.61 15.87
N PHE A 83 9.96 10.17 14.61
CA PHE A 83 9.97 8.76 14.24
C PHE A 83 11.23 8.06 14.72
N ALA A 84 12.40 8.64 14.48
CA ALA A 84 13.69 8.11 14.94
C ALA A 84 13.82 8.04 16.47
N ALA A 85 13.10 8.90 17.19
CA ALA A 85 13.09 8.92 18.65
C ALA A 85 12.21 7.84 19.29
N THR A 86 11.44 7.06 18.50
CA THR A 86 10.66 5.95 19.07
C THR A 86 11.60 4.84 19.57
N PRO A 87 11.26 4.11 20.63
CA PRO A 87 12.06 3.02 21.18
C PRO A 87 12.02 1.73 20.32
N GLU A 88 11.69 1.85 19.04
CA GLU A 88 11.72 0.74 18.10
C GLU A 88 13.17 0.34 17.77
N LYS A 89 13.38 -0.96 17.53
CA LYS A 89 14.71 -1.47 17.15
C LYS A 89 15.06 -1.20 15.70
N VAL A 90 14.05 -0.93 14.87
CA VAL A 90 14.17 -0.77 13.43
C VAL A 90 13.38 0.46 13.02
N HIS A 91 14.07 1.40 12.38
CA HIS A 91 13.47 2.57 11.75
C HIS A 91 13.77 2.51 10.26
N GLU A 92 12.75 2.19 9.47
CA GLU A 92 12.87 2.12 8.03
C GLU A 92 11.98 3.17 7.38
N ILE A 93 12.53 3.82 6.35
CA ILE A 93 11.76 4.66 5.46
C ILE A 93 11.88 4.15 4.03
N VAL A 94 10.85 4.40 3.22
CA VAL A 94 10.85 4.10 1.78
C VAL A 94 10.71 5.40 1.01
N LEU A 95 11.66 5.70 0.11
CA LEU A 95 11.55 6.83 -0.80
C LEU A 95 10.91 6.40 -2.12
N ARG A 96 9.85 7.11 -2.53
CA ARG A 96 9.10 6.85 -3.76
C ARG A 96 8.90 8.13 -4.55
N PRO A 97 8.72 8.09 -5.88
CA PRO A 97 8.28 9.25 -6.63
C PRO A 97 6.84 9.63 -6.25
N GLY A 98 6.62 10.91 -6.00
CA GLY A 98 5.30 11.52 -5.94
C GLY A 98 4.79 11.93 -7.34
N PRO A 99 3.60 12.56 -7.41
CA PRO A 99 2.68 12.82 -6.30
C PRO A 99 2.00 11.54 -5.78
N ALA A 100 1.42 11.60 -4.58
CA ALA A 100 0.67 10.50 -4.00
C ALA A 100 -0.73 10.92 -3.58
N THR A 101 -1.69 10.02 -3.80
CA THR A 101 -3.09 10.20 -3.44
C THR A 101 -3.66 8.94 -2.81
N THR A 102 -4.66 9.10 -1.96
CA THR A 102 -5.47 8.01 -1.41
C THR A 102 -6.93 8.43 -1.40
N SER A 103 -7.84 7.47 -1.32
CA SER A 103 -9.28 7.71 -1.29
C SER A 103 -9.91 7.20 -0.01
N SER A 104 -11.07 7.79 0.35
CA SER A 104 -11.95 7.26 1.39
C SER A 104 -12.50 5.87 1.02
N PHE A 105 -13.05 5.15 1.99
CA PHE A 105 -13.59 3.80 1.75
C PHE A 105 -14.70 3.77 0.69
N ASP A 106 -15.55 4.79 0.66
CA ASP A 106 -16.64 4.95 -0.30
C ASP A 106 -16.19 5.59 -1.63
N GLN A 107 -14.90 5.92 -1.76
CA GLN A 107 -14.28 6.56 -2.93
C GLN A 107 -14.82 7.96 -3.26
N THR A 108 -15.53 8.61 -2.34
CA THR A 108 -16.09 9.97 -2.57
C THR A 108 -15.09 11.08 -2.31
N LYS A 109 -14.03 10.83 -1.54
CA LYS A 109 -12.98 11.81 -1.21
C LYS A 109 -11.62 11.32 -1.68
N THR A 110 -10.84 12.24 -2.22
CA THR A 110 -9.43 12.02 -2.56
C THR A 110 -8.58 12.96 -1.73
N MET A 111 -7.54 12.41 -1.10
CA MET A 111 -6.59 13.15 -0.28
C MET A 111 -5.21 13.07 -0.93
N ASN A 112 -4.61 14.24 -1.16
CA ASN A 112 -3.21 14.35 -1.53
C ASN A 112 -2.34 14.27 -0.28
N PHE A 113 -1.20 13.60 -0.37
CA PHE A 113 -0.28 13.50 0.76
C PHE A 113 1.16 13.39 0.28
N ASN A 114 2.10 13.68 1.18
CA ASN A 114 3.54 13.69 0.91
C ASN A 114 4.26 12.53 1.58
N TRP A 115 3.74 12.03 2.70
CA TRP A 115 4.21 10.79 3.32
C TRP A 115 3.07 10.06 4.03
N ASN A 116 3.27 8.76 4.25
CA ASN A 116 2.39 7.97 5.12
C ASN A 116 3.21 7.19 6.14
N LEU A 117 2.58 6.90 7.28
CA LEU A 117 3.06 5.95 8.28
C LEU A 117 2.18 4.71 8.20
N HIS A 118 2.79 3.54 8.04
CA HIS A 118 2.12 2.25 8.07
C HIS A 118 2.51 1.51 9.36
N LEU A 119 1.51 1.11 10.14
CA LEU A 119 1.65 0.32 11.37
C LEU A 119 0.85 -0.98 11.24
N VAL A 120 1.38 -2.09 11.76
CA VAL A 120 0.71 -3.40 11.67
C VAL A 120 0.48 -3.99 13.07
N GLY A 121 -0.76 -3.93 13.53
CA GLY A 121 -1.21 -4.56 14.77
C GLY A 121 -2.28 -5.63 14.52
N GLY A 122 -3.00 -6.01 15.58
CA GLY A 122 -4.23 -6.79 15.51
C GLY A 122 -4.15 -8.05 14.63
N ILE A 123 -5.21 -8.30 13.85
CA ILE A 123 -5.31 -9.46 12.95
C ILE A 123 -4.28 -9.37 11.82
N ALA A 124 -4.01 -8.16 11.29
CA ALA A 124 -3.00 -7.93 10.26
C ALA A 124 -1.61 -8.47 10.65
N SER A 125 -1.23 -8.36 11.93
CA SER A 125 0.04 -8.91 12.43
C SER A 125 0.17 -10.43 12.25
N VAL A 126 -0.94 -11.18 12.26
CA VAL A 126 -0.95 -12.63 12.02
C VAL A 126 -0.53 -12.95 10.59
N MET A 127 -0.85 -12.08 9.64
CA MET A 127 -0.52 -12.28 8.23
C MET A 127 0.99 -12.25 7.99
N SER A 128 1.74 -11.49 8.78
CA SER A 128 3.20 -11.49 8.72
C SER A 128 3.84 -12.84 9.10
N LYS A 129 3.10 -13.73 9.78
CA LYS A 129 3.57 -15.04 10.23
C LYS A 129 3.30 -16.17 9.24
N LYS A 130 2.51 -15.93 8.19
CA LYS A 130 2.29 -16.89 7.09
C LYS A 130 3.55 -17.12 6.30
N ASP A 131 3.58 -18.17 5.49
CA ASP A 131 4.70 -18.46 4.59
C ASP A 131 5.00 -17.23 3.72
N GLN A 132 6.22 -16.71 3.83
CA GLN A 132 6.66 -15.47 3.18
C GLN A 132 5.79 -14.23 3.49
N GLY A 133 4.88 -14.27 4.46
CA GLY A 133 3.97 -13.15 4.78
C GLY A 133 4.71 -11.91 5.27
N ALA A 134 5.83 -12.12 5.97
CA ALA A 134 6.78 -11.09 6.37
C ALA A 134 7.41 -10.34 5.17
N LEU A 135 7.24 -10.80 3.93
CA LEU A 135 7.72 -10.08 2.74
C LEU A 135 6.76 -8.95 2.34
N ILE A 136 5.47 -9.05 2.62
CA ILE A 136 4.48 -8.04 2.21
C ILE A 136 3.84 -7.31 3.40
N TRP A 137 3.90 -7.89 4.60
CA TRP A 137 3.46 -7.25 5.83
C TRP A 137 4.65 -6.71 6.62
N ASN A 138 4.57 -5.44 7.01
CA ASN A 138 5.59 -4.80 7.83
C ASN A 138 5.53 -5.34 9.26
N LYS A 139 6.70 -5.62 9.85
CA LYS A 139 6.83 -6.08 11.24
C LYS A 139 7.09 -4.95 12.23
N HIS A 140 7.39 -3.78 11.71
CA HIS A 140 7.73 -2.57 12.43
C HIS A 140 7.14 -1.37 11.67
N PRO A 141 7.03 -0.20 12.31
CA PRO A 141 6.56 1.02 11.66
C PRO A 141 7.43 1.38 10.44
N ILE A 142 6.80 1.73 9.32
CA ILE A 142 7.51 2.24 8.14
C ILE A 142 6.90 3.56 7.70
N LEU A 143 7.75 4.56 7.46
CA LEU A 143 7.37 5.80 6.78
C LEU A 143 7.65 5.68 5.28
N THR A 144 6.63 5.90 4.44
CA THR A 144 6.82 6.02 2.99
C THR A 144 6.74 7.49 2.59
N ILE A 145 7.78 8.02 1.97
CA ILE A 145 7.92 9.43 1.59
C ILE A 145 7.89 9.56 0.07
N TYR A 146 7.08 10.50 -0.41
CA TYR A 146 6.85 10.72 -1.83
C TYR A 146 7.56 12.01 -2.27
N ILE A 147 8.59 11.84 -3.08
CA ILE A 147 9.49 12.89 -3.55
C ILE A 147 8.88 13.64 -4.72
N GLY A 148 8.89 14.97 -4.65
CA GLY A 148 8.27 15.86 -5.63
C GLY A 148 7.29 16.84 -4.99
N GLY A 149 6.95 17.90 -5.73
CA GLY A 149 6.14 19.00 -5.20
C GLY A 149 6.83 19.68 -4.02
N ALA A 150 6.23 19.61 -2.83
CA ALA A 150 6.71 20.25 -1.61
C ALA A 150 7.89 19.52 -0.92
N ILE A 151 8.24 18.31 -1.38
CA ILE A 151 9.33 17.51 -0.81
C ILE A 151 10.57 17.62 -1.71
N GLU A 152 11.57 18.33 -1.21
CA GLU A 152 12.86 18.59 -1.84
C GLU A 152 13.89 17.58 -1.33
N LEU A 153 14.29 16.65 -2.20
CA LEU A 153 15.11 15.48 -1.85
C LEU A 153 16.44 15.83 -1.18
N ASP A 154 17.10 16.89 -1.65
CA ASP A 154 18.40 17.37 -1.17
C ASP A 154 18.35 18.04 0.22
N LYS A 155 17.14 18.41 0.68
CA LYS A 155 16.91 19.02 1.99
C LYS A 155 16.44 18.04 3.06
N ILE A 156 16.26 16.76 2.70
CA ILE A 156 15.86 15.73 3.65
C ILE A 156 17.03 15.40 4.58
N LYS A 157 16.79 15.48 5.89
CA LYS A 157 17.75 15.17 6.96
C LYS A 157 17.42 13.81 7.55
N ILE A 158 18.10 12.77 7.08
CA ILE A 158 17.93 11.41 7.56
C ILE A 158 18.62 11.26 8.93
N PRO A 159 17.91 10.90 10.00
CA PRO A 159 18.53 10.59 11.29
C PRO A 159 19.44 9.36 11.20
N ASP A 160 20.54 9.32 11.97
CA ASP A 160 21.58 8.28 11.85
C ASP A 160 21.08 6.85 12.06
N ASN A 161 20.04 6.65 12.87
CA ASN A 161 19.43 5.34 13.13
C ASN A 161 18.34 4.95 12.13
N VAL A 162 18.08 5.75 11.10
CA VAL A 162 17.03 5.51 10.10
C VAL A 162 17.63 4.90 8.83
N THR A 163 17.18 3.69 8.49
CA THR A 163 17.55 3.01 7.25
C THR A 163 16.66 3.48 6.09
N VAL A 164 17.29 3.88 4.99
CA VAL A 164 16.59 4.30 3.77
C VAL A 164 16.51 3.15 2.77
N LEU A 165 15.28 2.70 2.51
CA LEU A 165 14.96 1.69 1.51
C LEU A 165 14.58 2.35 0.19
N GLN A 166 14.97 1.71 -0.91
CA GLN A 166 14.60 2.09 -2.26
C GLN A 166 13.43 1.24 -2.76
N LEU A 167 12.77 1.76 -3.79
CA LEU A 167 11.74 1.03 -4.51
C LEU A 167 12.18 -0.38 -4.96
N ALA A 168 13.45 -0.53 -5.39
CA ALA A 168 14.01 -1.82 -5.80
C ALA A 168 14.11 -2.84 -4.65
N ASP A 169 14.36 -2.38 -3.42
CA ASP A 169 14.40 -3.25 -2.23
C ASP A 169 13.00 -3.83 -1.96
N MET A 170 11.98 -2.98 -2.09
CA MET A 170 10.57 -3.38 -1.93
C MET A 170 10.10 -4.28 -3.07
N GLU A 171 10.48 -3.97 -4.31
CA GLU A 171 10.16 -4.79 -5.48
C GLU A 171 10.74 -6.20 -5.33
N GLN A 172 12.00 -6.31 -4.91
CA GLN A 172 12.64 -7.61 -4.67
C GLN A 172 11.91 -8.39 -3.58
N ARG A 173 11.53 -7.71 -2.48
CA ARG A 173 10.80 -8.31 -1.36
C ARG A 173 9.44 -8.84 -1.80
N TYR A 174 8.63 -8.03 -2.47
CA TYR A 174 7.28 -8.41 -2.90
C TYR A 174 7.28 -9.43 -4.05
N SER A 175 8.25 -9.35 -4.96
CA SER A 175 8.40 -10.34 -6.05
C SER A 175 8.65 -11.75 -5.54
N LYS A 176 9.38 -11.91 -4.43
CA LYS A 176 9.57 -13.21 -3.79
C LYS A 176 8.24 -13.78 -3.29
N GLY A 177 7.37 -12.93 -2.73
CA GLY A 177 6.04 -13.31 -2.23
C GLY A 177 5.10 -13.93 -3.27
N LEU A 178 5.32 -13.66 -4.57
CA LEU A 178 4.60 -14.31 -5.67
C LEU A 178 4.80 -15.84 -5.73
N THR A 179 5.84 -16.36 -5.06
CA THR A 179 6.16 -17.79 -5.01
C THR A 179 5.76 -18.47 -3.70
N SER A 180 5.11 -17.74 -2.78
CA SER A 180 4.68 -18.29 -1.49
C SER A 180 3.78 -19.51 -1.67
N THR A 181 3.87 -20.48 -0.76
CA THR A 181 2.89 -21.57 -0.69
C THR A 181 1.54 -21.08 -0.17
N ASP A 182 1.52 -19.97 0.59
CA ASP A 182 0.30 -19.34 1.09
C ASP A 182 -0.39 -18.52 0.00
N THR A 183 -1.64 -18.88 -0.28
CA THR A 183 -2.44 -18.31 -1.37
C THR A 183 -2.75 -16.82 -1.14
N THR A 184 -2.90 -16.42 0.13
CA THR A 184 -3.15 -15.03 0.50
C THR A 184 -1.91 -14.17 0.29
N VAL A 185 -0.73 -14.68 0.65
CA VAL A 185 0.55 -13.99 0.42
C VAL A 185 0.83 -13.84 -1.07
N ARG A 186 0.65 -14.89 -1.88
CA ARG A 186 0.79 -14.77 -3.35
C ARG A 186 -0.15 -13.72 -3.93
N GLY A 187 -1.44 -13.79 -3.57
CA GLY A 187 -2.46 -12.88 -4.08
C GLY A 187 -2.18 -11.42 -3.71
N TRP A 188 -1.85 -11.12 -2.45
CA TRP A 188 -1.54 -9.75 -2.05
C TRP A 188 -0.23 -9.22 -2.62
N SER A 189 0.76 -10.09 -2.87
CA SER A 189 2.01 -9.70 -3.53
C SER A 189 1.77 -9.08 -4.91
N THR A 190 0.73 -9.48 -5.64
CA THR A 190 0.40 -8.85 -6.94
C THR A 190 -0.04 -7.40 -6.77
N GLY A 191 -0.91 -7.13 -5.79
CA GLY A 191 -1.39 -5.79 -5.47
C GLY A 191 -0.28 -4.88 -4.95
N GLU A 192 0.57 -5.39 -4.06
CA GLU A 192 1.72 -4.66 -3.54
C GLU A 192 2.69 -4.25 -4.67
N LEU A 193 3.05 -5.17 -5.56
CA LEU A 193 3.92 -4.86 -6.70
C LEU A 193 3.31 -3.84 -7.67
N ALA A 194 2.02 -3.99 -8.00
CA ALA A 194 1.34 -3.07 -8.91
C ALA A 194 1.19 -1.66 -8.32
N SER A 195 0.94 -1.58 -7.01
CA SER A 195 0.83 -0.30 -6.30
C SER A 195 2.19 0.34 -6.06
N LEU A 196 3.27 -0.44 -5.95
CA LEU A 196 4.64 0.02 -5.68
C LEU A 196 5.18 0.86 -6.83
N ASP A 197 5.15 0.31 -8.05
CA ASP A 197 5.54 1.01 -9.28
C ASP A 197 4.57 0.61 -10.41
N PRO A 198 3.58 1.46 -10.72
CA PRO A 198 2.58 1.18 -11.76
C PRO A 198 3.18 1.26 -13.17
N TYR A 199 4.48 1.53 -13.29
CA TYR A 199 5.20 1.54 -14.55
C TYR A 199 6.20 0.38 -14.69
N ASN A 200 6.29 -0.53 -13.72
CA ASN A 200 7.26 -1.62 -13.73
C ASN A 200 6.81 -2.78 -14.63
N LYS A 201 7.41 -2.87 -15.82
CA LYS A 201 7.15 -3.94 -16.79
C LYS A 201 7.45 -5.34 -16.24
N ARG A 202 8.52 -5.51 -15.45
CA ARG A 202 8.91 -6.83 -14.91
C ARG A 202 7.87 -7.34 -13.91
N SER A 203 7.41 -6.47 -13.02
CA SER A 203 6.32 -6.76 -12.08
C SER A 203 5.03 -7.12 -12.82
N MET A 204 4.67 -6.33 -13.84
CA MET A 204 3.49 -6.59 -14.68
C MET A 204 3.55 -7.97 -15.36
N GLU A 205 4.69 -8.32 -15.98
CA GLU A 205 4.88 -9.63 -16.61
C GLU A 205 4.82 -10.78 -15.59
N ALA A 206 5.40 -10.59 -14.39
CA ALA A 206 5.33 -11.58 -13.32
C ALA A 206 3.89 -11.77 -12.80
N ILE A 207 3.13 -10.69 -12.65
CA ILE A 207 1.72 -10.71 -12.24
C ILE A 207 0.86 -11.38 -13.33
N ALA A 208 1.11 -11.10 -14.61
CA ALA A 208 0.34 -11.69 -15.71
C ALA A 208 0.44 -13.23 -15.75
N LYS A 209 1.58 -13.81 -15.37
CA LYS A 209 1.74 -15.27 -15.24
C LYS A 209 0.79 -15.88 -14.20
N LEU A 210 0.42 -15.13 -13.16
CA LEU A 210 -0.48 -15.59 -12.11
C LEU A 210 -1.96 -15.61 -12.51
N LEU A 211 -2.31 -15.17 -13.73
CA LEU A 211 -3.63 -15.45 -14.32
C LEU A 211 -3.88 -16.96 -14.49
N GLN A 212 -2.81 -17.77 -14.54
CA GLN A 212 -2.86 -19.23 -14.61
C GLN A 212 -2.57 -19.91 -13.26
N ASP A 213 -2.55 -19.16 -12.15
CA ASP A 213 -2.39 -19.77 -10.81
C ASP A 213 -3.54 -20.74 -10.55
N LYS A 214 -3.25 -21.86 -9.87
CA LYS A 214 -4.25 -22.89 -9.55
C LYS A 214 -5.38 -22.35 -8.65
N GLU A 215 -5.08 -21.35 -7.82
CA GLU A 215 -6.02 -20.77 -6.86
C GLU A 215 -6.79 -19.60 -7.48
N THR A 216 -8.12 -19.69 -7.48
CA THR A 216 -9.01 -18.61 -7.95
C THR A 216 -8.71 -17.26 -7.31
N TRP A 217 -8.44 -17.25 -6.00
CA TRP A 217 -8.12 -16.03 -5.26
C TRP A 217 -6.91 -15.30 -5.86
N VAL A 218 -5.87 -16.05 -6.23
CA VAL A 218 -4.65 -15.48 -6.82
C VAL A 218 -4.95 -14.95 -8.22
N ARG A 219 -5.72 -15.69 -9.03
CA ARG A 219 -6.14 -15.22 -10.37
C ARG A 219 -6.94 -13.92 -10.31
N LEU A 220 -7.87 -13.80 -9.36
CA LEU A 220 -8.66 -12.58 -9.12
C LEU A 220 -7.78 -11.38 -8.78
N ASN A 221 -6.81 -11.57 -7.88
CA ASN A 221 -5.86 -10.54 -7.49
C ASN A 221 -4.90 -10.18 -8.63
N ALA A 222 -4.47 -11.15 -9.44
CA ALA A 222 -3.63 -10.92 -10.61
C ALA A 222 -4.35 -10.06 -11.65
N ALA A 223 -5.58 -10.44 -12.04
CA ALA A 223 -6.41 -9.66 -12.95
C ALA A 223 -6.63 -8.23 -12.41
N GLY A 224 -7.00 -8.12 -11.14
CA GLY A 224 -7.15 -6.83 -10.47
C GLY A 224 -5.91 -5.94 -10.48
N ALA A 225 -4.74 -6.51 -10.19
CA ALA A 225 -3.48 -5.78 -10.16
C ALA A 225 -3.06 -5.29 -11.56
N LEU A 226 -3.35 -6.06 -12.62
CA LEU A 226 -3.07 -5.65 -13.99
C LEU A 226 -3.82 -4.38 -14.40
N ALA A 227 -5.03 -4.14 -13.85
CA ALA A 227 -5.78 -2.91 -14.10
C ALA A 227 -5.04 -1.65 -13.60
N THR A 228 -4.23 -1.76 -12.54
CA THR A 228 -3.47 -0.63 -11.96
C THR A 228 -2.40 -0.08 -12.90
N PHE A 229 -1.85 -0.92 -13.78
CA PHE A 229 -0.90 -0.49 -14.83
C PHE A 229 -1.59 0.28 -15.97
N GLY A 230 -2.92 0.23 -16.06
CA GLY A 230 -3.70 0.89 -17.10
C GLY A 230 -3.23 0.49 -18.51
N LYS A 231 -3.04 1.47 -19.39
CA LYS A 231 -2.68 1.25 -20.80
C LYS A 231 -1.37 0.48 -20.96
N GLN A 232 -0.45 0.56 -19.99
CA GLN A 232 0.82 -0.17 -20.06
C GLN A 232 0.65 -1.69 -19.96
N ALA A 233 -0.46 -2.18 -19.41
CA ALA A 233 -0.80 -3.60 -19.40
C ALA A 233 -1.37 -4.12 -20.73
N ALA A 234 -1.35 -3.33 -21.81
CA ALA A 234 -1.71 -3.81 -23.15
C ALA A 234 -1.02 -5.13 -23.57
N PRO A 235 0.28 -5.38 -23.26
CA PRO A 235 0.91 -6.67 -23.54
C PRO A 235 0.30 -7.87 -22.81
N ALA A 236 -0.44 -7.65 -21.71
CA ALA A 236 -1.13 -8.70 -20.95
C ALA A 236 -2.53 -9.02 -21.49
N LEU A 237 -3.05 -8.24 -22.46
CA LEU A 237 -4.39 -8.46 -23.03
C LEU A 237 -4.59 -9.87 -23.62
N PRO A 238 -3.63 -10.48 -24.34
CA PRO A 238 -3.79 -11.86 -24.82
C PRO A 238 -4.00 -12.86 -23.68
N ALA A 239 -3.20 -12.77 -22.61
CA ALA A 239 -3.32 -13.65 -21.45
C ALA A 239 -4.64 -13.42 -20.68
N LEU A 240 -5.09 -12.17 -20.58
CA LEU A 240 -6.41 -11.85 -20.01
C LEU A 240 -7.54 -12.43 -20.85
N ARG A 241 -7.47 -12.34 -22.19
CA ARG A 241 -8.49 -12.90 -23.08
C ARG A 241 -8.53 -14.42 -23.02
N GLU A 242 -7.38 -15.08 -22.92
CA GLU A 242 -7.30 -16.51 -22.68
C GLU A 242 -7.95 -16.90 -21.34
N ALA A 243 -7.67 -16.13 -20.27
CA ALA A 243 -8.23 -16.37 -18.94
C ALA A 243 -9.75 -16.15 -18.85
N LEU A 244 -10.41 -15.58 -19.87
CA LEU A 244 -11.88 -15.55 -19.96
C LEU A 244 -12.50 -16.93 -20.14
N ASN A 245 -11.71 -17.93 -20.55
CA ASN A 245 -12.11 -19.33 -20.60
C ASN A 245 -12.09 -19.96 -19.20
N THR A 246 -12.96 -19.45 -18.32
CA THR A 246 -13.13 -19.91 -16.96
C THR A 246 -14.61 -20.06 -16.65
N ASP A 247 -14.96 -21.08 -15.87
CA ASP A 247 -16.32 -21.27 -15.35
C ASP A 247 -16.63 -20.36 -14.15
N ASP A 248 -15.60 -19.69 -13.60
CA ASP A 248 -15.74 -18.77 -12.49
C ASP A 248 -16.26 -17.41 -12.97
N GLN A 249 -17.53 -17.12 -12.66
CA GLN A 249 -18.18 -15.88 -13.10
C GLN A 249 -17.59 -14.63 -12.46
N GLN A 250 -17.08 -14.72 -11.22
CA GLN A 250 -16.45 -13.58 -10.57
C GLN A 250 -15.13 -13.23 -11.27
N LEU A 251 -14.32 -14.25 -11.59
CA LEU A 251 -13.08 -14.08 -12.32
C LEU A 251 -13.33 -13.55 -13.73
N LYS A 252 -14.32 -14.11 -14.44
CA LYS A 252 -14.72 -13.64 -15.76
C LYS A 252 -15.09 -12.15 -15.75
N THR A 253 -15.92 -11.73 -14.78
CA THR A 253 -16.33 -10.33 -14.61
C THR A 253 -15.12 -9.43 -14.33
N ARG A 254 -14.24 -9.85 -13.41
CA ARG A 254 -13.01 -9.11 -13.07
C ARG A 254 -12.08 -8.93 -14.27
N ILE A 255 -11.91 -9.96 -15.09
CA ILE A 255 -11.08 -9.93 -16.29
C ILE A 255 -11.69 -8.98 -17.33
N GLN A 256 -13.00 -9.03 -17.57
CA GLN A 256 -13.68 -8.12 -18.49
C GLN A 256 -13.49 -6.65 -18.09
N GLN A 257 -13.70 -6.33 -16.81
CA GLN A 257 -13.45 -4.99 -16.26
C GLN A 257 -11.99 -4.56 -16.39
N THR A 258 -11.06 -5.50 -16.21
CA THR A 258 -9.61 -5.26 -16.35
C THR A 258 -9.26 -4.92 -17.80
N ILE A 259 -9.74 -5.71 -18.77
CA ILE A 259 -9.55 -5.47 -20.20
C ILE A 259 -10.08 -4.09 -20.58
N GLU A 260 -11.33 -3.79 -20.18
CA GLU A 260 -11.95 -2.49 -20.45
C GLU A 260 -11.13 -1.32 -19.86
N THR A 261 -10.64 -1.48 -18.62
CA THR A 261 -9.79 -0.48 -17.96
C THR A 261 -8.50 -0.25 -18.74
N ILE A 262 -7.84 -1.31 -19.22
CA ILE A 262 -6.59 -1.21 -19.99
C ILE A 262 -6.85 -0.54 -21.34
N GLU A 263 -7.91 -0.92 -22.05
CA GLU A 263 -8.24 -0.40 -23.38
C GLU A 263 -8.66 1.08 -23.35
N LYS A 264 -9.38 1.49 -22.29
CA LYS A 264 -9.85 2.88 -22.12
C LYS A 264 -8.88 3.78 -21.37
N ALA A 265 -7.81 3.22 -20.79
CA ALA A 265 -6.87 4.00 -20.00
C ALA A 265 -6.17 5.07 -20.85
N PRO A 266 -6.03 6.30 -20.33
CA PRO A 266 -5.30 7.35 -21.04
C PRO A 266 -3.81 6.99 -21.15
N ASP A 267 -3.15 7.60 -22.13
CA ASP A 267 -1.70 7.55 -22.22
C ASP A 267 -1.08 8.33 -21.05
N LYS A 268 -0.19 7.66 -20.30
CA LYS A 268 0.54 8.22 -19.15
C LYS A 268 2.04 8.31 -19.40
N SER A 269 2.51 8.24 -20.65
CA SER A 269 3.94 8.26 -21.00
C SER A 269 4.70 9.47 -20.41
N ALA A 270 4.06 10.65 -20.35
CA ALA A 270 4.67 11.82 -19.72
C ALA A 270 4.82 11.67 -18.20
N ALA A 271 3.81 11.11 -17.53
CA ALA A 271 3.85 10.84 -16.09
C ALA A 271 4.84 9.72 -15.75
N GLU A 272 4.95 8.69 -16.60
CA GLU A 272 5.97 7.66 -16.51
C GLU A 272 7.38 8.26 -16.62
N LYS A 273 7.63 9.12 -17.62
CA LYS A 273 8.93 9.78 -17.78
C LYS A 273 9.31 10.56 -16.52
N GLN A 274 8.41 11.39 -15.99
CA GLN A 274 8.63 12.13 -14.75
C GLN A 274 8.89 11.21 -13.55
N HIS A 275 8.16 10.09 -13.47
CA HIS A 275 8.34 9.08 -12.43
C HIS A 275 9.74 8.47 -12.49
N ARG A 276 10.21 8.10 -13.70
CA ARG A 276 11.55 7.51 -13.92
C ARG A 276 12.68 8.49 -13.59
N GLU A 277 12.56 9.74 -14.02
CA GLU A 277 13.53 10.79 -13.66
C GLU A 277 13.62 10.99 -12.14
N THR A 278 12.49 10.93 -11.44
CA THR A 278 12.45 11.05 -9.98
C THR A 278 13.06 9.82 -9.29
N LEU A 279 12.80 8.61 -9.80
CA LEU A 279 13.46 7.39 -9.31
C LEU A 279 14.98 7.46 -9.44
N ASP A 280 15.49 8.00 -10.55
CA ASP A 280 16.93 8.12 -10.77
C ASP A 280 17.56 9.10 -9.78
N LYS A 281 16.90 10.23 -9.50
CA LYS A 281 17.32 11.18 -8.45
C LYS A 281 17.33 10.51 -7.07
N ILE A 282 16.27 9.76 -6.72
CA ILE A 282 16.22 8.99 -5.47
C ILE A 282 17.38 8.01 -5.37
N ARG A 283 17.67 7.27 -6.45
CA ARG A 283 18.78 6.30 -6.49
C ARG A 283 20.12 6.99 -6.27
N GLN A 284 20.34 8.17 -6.86
CA GLN A 284 21.57 8.94 -6.68
C GLN A 284 21.71 9.43 -5.23
N PHE A 285 20.63 9.95 -4.64
CA PHE A 285 20.59 10.36 -3.24
C PHE A 285 20.88 9.18 -2.28
N CYS A 286 20.23 8.04 -2.46
CA CYS A 286 20.50 6.86 -1.62
C CYS A 286 21.94 6.35 -1.75
N LYS A 287 22.58 6.53 -2.92
CA LYS A 287 24.01 6.22 -3.10
C LYS A 287 24.91 7.20 -2.35
N SER A 288 24.55 8.49 -2.24
CA SER A 288 25.36 9.46 -1.49
C SER A 288 25.28 9.26 0.01
N LEU A 289 24.21 8.67 0.54
CA LEU A 289 24.08 8.34 1.97
C LEU A 289 25.01 7.20 2.43
N LYS A 290 25.51 6.36 1.51
CA LYS A 290 26.38 5.21 1.82
C LYS A 290 27.87 5.56 1.74
N LYS A 291 28.21 6.80 1.44
CA LYS A 291 29.58 7.32 1.36
C LYS A 291 29.95 8.00 2.66
#